data_AF-A0A2J8NDZ8-F1
#
_entry.id   AF-A0A2J8NDZ8-F1
#
_cell.length_a   1.000
_cell.length_b   1.000
_cell.length_c   1.000
_cell.angle_alpha   90.00
_cell.angle_beta   90.00
_cell.angle_gamma   90.00
#
_symmetry.space_group_name_H-M   'P 1'
#
loop_
_entity.id
_entity.type
_entity.pdbx_description
1 polymer ?
#
loop_
_entity_poly.entity_id
_entity_poly.type
_entity_poly.pdbx_seq_one_letter_code
_entity_poly.pdbx_strand_id
1 'polypeptide(L)'
;SPKILEKELGISVAQRIQKLSFGEDNSPVIPSGPPQSFSEEDSFKKCSSEVEAKNKIEELLASLLNRVCQDGRKPHTVRLIIRRYSSEKHYGRESRQCPIPSHVIQKLGTGLQSPDFCASSLMQRRLEDKLVKLEG
;
A
#
# COMPACT_ATOMS: atom_id res chain seq x y z
N SER A 1 -21.02 -17.74 -26.09
CA SER A 1 -20.02 -18.45 -26.91
C SER A 1 -18.64 -18.13 -26.36
N PRO A 2 -17.75 -19.12 -26.16
CA PRO A 2 -16.40 -18.91 -25.63
C PRO A 2 -15.62 -17.80 -26.36
N LYS A 3 -15.76 -17.73 -27.70
CA LYS A 3 -15.12 -16.73 -28.56
C LYS A 3 -15.54 -15.28 -28.28
N ILE A 4 -16.78 -15.07 -27.83
CA ILE A 4 -17.28 -13.74 -27.48
C ILE A 4 -16.65 -13.31 -26.14
N LEU A 5 -16.60 -14.22 -25.17
CA LEU A 5 -16.05 -13.93 -23.85
C LEU A 5 -14.55 -13.64 -23.89
N GLU A 6 -13.80 -14.42 -24.68
CA GLU A 6 -12.37 -14.21 -24.91
C GLU A 6 -12.07 -12.87 -25.59
N LYS A 7 -12.94 -12.42 -26.49
CA LYS A 7 -12.83 -11.11 -27.15
C LYS A 7 -13.06 -9.95 -26.16
N GLU A 8 -14.06 -10.05 -25.30
CA GLU A 8 -14.44 -8.95 -24.40
C GLU A 8 -13.56 -8.86 -23.14
N LEU A 9 -13.09 -10.00 -22.61
CA LEU A 9 -12.38 -10.05 -21.32
C LEU A 9 -10.92 -10.47 -21.43
N GLY A 10 -10.47 -10.86 -22.63
CA GLY A 10 -9.18 -11.49 -22.84
C GLY A 10 -9.18 -12.98 -22.47
N ILE A 11 -8.28 -13.72 -23.10
CA ILE A 11 -8.24 -15.19 -23.06
C ILE A 11 -8.14 -15.73 -21.63
N SER A 12 -7.20 -15.23 -20.83
CA SER A 12 -6.95 -15.73 -19.48
C SER A 12 -8.16 -15.56 -18.54
N VAL A 13 -8.77 -14.38 -18.54
CA VAL A 13 -9.93 -14.10 -17.69
C VAL A 13 -11.13 -14.91 -18.16
N ALA A 14 -11.42 -14.89 -19.46
CA ALA A 14 -12.57 -15.59 -20.04
C ALA A 14 -12.56 -17.09 -19.75
N GLN A 15 -11.44 -17.77 -20.00
CA GLN A 15 -11.32 -19.21 -19.74
C GLN A 15 -11.41 -19.53 -18.26
N ARG A 16 -10.78 -18.72 -17.39
CA ARG A 16 -10.83 -18.91 -15.94
C ARG A 16 -12.26 -18.76 -15.41
N ILE A 17 -12.95 -17.66 -15.70
CA ILE A 17 -14.30 -17.43 -15.17
C ILE A 17 -15.32 -18.42 -15.75
N GLN A 18 -15.13 -18.87 -16.99
CA GLN A 18 -15.98 -19.90 -17.58
C GLN A 18 -15.82 -21.23 -16.84
N LYS A 19 -14.60 -21.69 -16.56
CA LYS A 19 -14.35 -22.89 -15.75
C LYS A 19 -14.92 -22.78 -14.33
N LEU A 20 -14.72 -21.62 -13.69
CA LEU A 20 -15.28 -21.35 -12.37
C LEU A 20 -16.81 -21.46 -12.36
N SER A 21 -17.49 -21.09 -13.45
CA SER A 21 -18.95 -21.23 -13.54
C SER A 21 -19.46 -22.68 -13.53
N PHE A 22 -18.58 -23.65 -13.81
CA PHE A 22 -18.83 -25.09 -13.70
C PHE A 22 -18.24 -25.71 -12.43
N GLY A 23 -17.73 -24.90 -11.49
CA GLY A 23 -17.05 -25.39 -10.29
C GLY A 23 -15.65 -25.96 -10.55
N GLU A 24 -15.07 -25.71 -11.72
CA GLU A 24 -13.71 -26.13 -12.06
C GLU A 24 -12.70 -25.06 -11.65
N ASP A 25 -11.99 -25.29 -10.55
CA ASP A 25 -10.83 -24.50 -10.13
C ASP A 25 -9.63 -25.43 -9.88
N ASN A 26 -8.63 -25.34 -10.77
CA ASN A 26 -7.39 -26.12 -10.67
C ASN A 26 -6.26 -25.30 -10.04
N SER A 27 -6.55 -24.16 -9.43
CA SER A 27 -5.52 -23.37 -8.74
C SER A 27 -4.94 -24.18 -7.57
N PRO A 28 -3.60 -24.22 -7.44
CA PRO A 28 -2.97 -24.97 -6.36
C PRO A 28 -3.20 -24.26 -5.03
N VAL A 29 -3.17 -25.03 -3.94
CA VAL A 29 -3.04 -24.47 -2.61
C VAL A 29 -1.62 -23.90 -2.46
N ILE A 30 -1.51 -22.59 -2.25
CA ILE A 30 -0.23 -21.89 -2.07
C ILE A 30 -0.05 -21.57 -0.58
N PRO A 31 1.06 -22.00 0.08
CA PRO A 31 1.34 -21.57 1.44
C PRO A 31 1.61 -20.07 1.48
N SER A 32 0.90 -19.33 2.34
CA SER A 32 0.96 -17.87 2.38
C SER A 32 2.33 -17.30 2.76
N GLY A 33 3.10 -18.03 3.57
CA GLY A 33 4.40 -17.57 4.09
C GLY A 33 4.29 -16.29 4.95
N PRO A 34 5.43 -15.64 5.26
CA PRO A 34 5.44 -14.34 5.92
C PRO A 34 4.77 -13.24 5.06
N PRO A 35 4.18 -12.20 5.68
CA PRO A 35 3.54 -11.12 4.94
C PRO A 35 4.48 -10.47 3.91
N GLN A 36 4.00 -10.25 2.68
CA GLN A 36 4.79 -9.57 1.63
C GLN A 36 4.80 -8.04 1.78
N SER A 37 3.86 -7.48 2.53
CA SER A 37 3.74 -6.05 2.76
C SER A 37 3.07 -5.75 4.09
N PHE A 38 3.39 -4.59 4.67
CA PHE A 38 2.68 -3.98 5.79
C PHE A 38 2.06 -2.67 5.32
N SER A 39 0.79 -2.46 5.62
CA SER A 39 0.04 -1.23 5.30
C SER A 39 -0.90 -0.85 6.43
N GLU A 40 -1.14 0.44 6.60
CA GLU A 40 -2.17 1.01 7.48
C GLU A 40 -3.02 1.97 6.64
N GLU A 41 -4.33 1.93 6.80
CA GLU A 41 -5.28 2.80 6.11
C GLU A 41 -6.16 3.50 7.16
N ASP A 42 -6.35 4.82 7.03
CA ASP A 42 -7.35 5.57 7.79
C ASP A 42 -8.33 6.23 6.81
N SER A 43 -9.62 6.14 7.13
CA SER A 43 -10.71 6.64 6.29
C SER A 43 -11.53 7.67 7.06
N PHE A 44 -11.62 8.87 6.48
CA PHE A 44 -12.34 10.00 7.05
C PHE A 44 -13.33 10.57 6.03
N LYS A 45 -14.31 11.35 6.52
CA LYS A 45 -15.30 12.01 5.66
C LYS A 45 -14.63 13.06 4.75
N LYS A 46 -13.72 13.85 5.32
CA LYS A 46 -12.91 14.85 4.62
C LYS A 46 -11.56 14.97 5.34
N CYS A 47 -10.49 15.14 4.58
CA CYS A 47 -9.22 15.70 5.00
C CYS A 47 -8.90 16.75 3.94
N SER A 48 -8.84 18.01 4.34
CA SER A 48 -8.82 19.14 3.39
C SER A 48 -7.66 20.10 3.61
N SER A 49 -6.71 19.75 4.48
CA SER A 49 -5.50 20.52 4.67
C SER A 49 -4.27 19.61 4.62
N GLU A 50 -3.19 20.12 4.04
CA GLU A 50 -1.91 19.43 3.99
C GLU A 50 -1.41 19.06 5.41
N VAL A 51 -1.62 19.96 6.39
CA VAL A 51 -1.22 19.75 7.78
C VAL A 51 -1.95 18.55 8.40
N GLU A 52 -3.26 18.44 8.19
CA GLU A 52 -4.04 17.30 8.67
C GLU A 52 -3.56 16.00 8.01
N ALA A 53 -3.30 16.03 6.70
CA ALA A 53 -2.77 14.86 5.99
C ALA A 53 -1.40 14.43 6.52
N LYS A 54 -0.50 15.37 6.81
CA LYS A 54 0.82 15.09 7.40
C LYS A 54 0.71 14.42 8.76
N ASN A 55 -0.15 14.94 9.63
CA ASN A 55 -0.40 14.34 10.95
C ASN A 55 -0.95 12.92 10.81
N LYS A 56 -1.87 12.67 9.87
CA LYS A 56 -2.37 11.32 9.58
C LYS A 56 -1.30 10.38 9.07
N ILE A 57 -0.42 10.85 8.19
CA ILE A 57 0.71 10.04 7.71
C ILE A 57 1.64 9.67 8.88
N GLU A 58 1.90 10.60 9.80
CA GLU A 58 2.75 10.35 10.97
C GLU A 58 2.16 9.30 11.90
N GLU A 59 0.86 9.41 12.21
CA GLU A 59 0.11 8.43 13.02
C GLU A 59 0.19 7.02 12.41
N LEU A 60 -0.07 6.90 11.09
CA LEU A 60 -0.02 5.62 10.38
C LEU A 60 1.41 5.05 10.32
N LEU A 61 2.39 5.91 10.10
CA LEU A 61 3.79 5.51 10.03
C LEU A 61 4.30 5.00 11.37
N ALA A 62 3.91 5.62 12.50
CA ALA A 62 4.28 5.16 13.83
C ALA A 62 3.81 3.71 14.10
N SER A 63 2.54 3.41 13.79
CA SER A 63 2.01 2.03 13.90
C SER A 63 2.73 1.06 12.97
N LEU A 64 2.97 1.46 11.71
CA LEU A 64 3.67 0.62 10.73
C LEU A 64 5.08 0.25 11.18
N LEU A 65 5.85 1.20 11.69
CA LEU A 65 7.22 0.98 12.11
C LEU A 65 7.32 0.04 13.30
N ASN A 66 6.37 0.07 14.24
CA ASN A 66 6.31 -0.88 15.33
C ASN A 66 6.14 -2.33 14.81
N ARG A 67 5.24 -2.55 13.86
CA ARG A 67 5.01 -3.88 13.27
C ARG A 67 6.19 -4.36 12.42
N VAL A 68 6.79 -3.47 11.64
CA VAL A 68 8.00 -3.77 10.85
C VAL A 68 9.17 -4.14 11.78
N CYS A 69 9.33 -3.43 12.91
CA CYS A 69 10.34 -3.73 13.90
C CYS A 69 10.13 -5.13 14.52
N GLN A 70 8.89 -5.47 14.89
CA GLN A 70 8.54 -6.78 15.44
C GLN A 70 8.75 -7.92 14.43
N ASP A 71 8.46 -7.68 13.16
CA ASP A 71 8.67 -8.66 12.08
C ASP A 71 10.16 -8.92 11.78
N GLY A 72 11.03 -7.95 12.09
CA GLY A 72 12.48 -8.07 11.96
C GLY A 72 13.02 -7.99 10.52
N ARG A 73 12.16 -8.09 9.49
CA ARG A 73 12.54 -7.86 8.09
C ARG A 73 12.53 -6.37 7.77
N LYS A 74 13.27 -6.00 6.73
CA LYS A 74 13.48 -4.60 6.35
C LYS A 74 12.82 -4.27 5.01
N PRO A 75 11.83 -3.37 4.96
CA PRO A 75 11.20 -2.96 3.71
C PRO A 75 12.15 -2.10 2.87
N HIS A 76 12.06 -2.27 1.55
CA HIS A 76 12.87 -1.51 0.58
C HIS A 76 12.06 -0.47 -0.20
N THR A 77 10.74 -0.53 -0.10
CA THR A 77 9.81 0.33 -0.83
C THR A 77 8.77 0.87 0.13
N VAL A 78 8.43 2.15 -0.01
CA VAL A 78 7.30 2.78 0.65
C VAL A 78 6.30 3.27 -0.41
N ARG A 79 5.01 3.18 -0.10
CA ARG A 79 3.92 3.59 -0.99
C ARG A 79 2.88 4.39 -0.22
N LEU A 80 2.53 5.57 -0.75
CA LEU A 80 1.42 6.39 -0.29
C LEU A 80 0.22 6.15 -1.21
N ILE A 81 -0.97 5.99 -0.63
CA ILE A 81 -2.23 5.83 -1.35
C ILE A 81 -3.22 6.85 -0.81
N ILE A 82 -3.90 7.58 -1.70
CA ILE A 82 -4.98 8.50 -1.34
C ILE A 82 -6.24 8.15 -2.13
N ARG A 83 -7.39 8.60 -1.64
CA ARG A 83 -8.66 8.59 -2.39
C ARG A 83 -9.23 10.00 -2.38
N ARG A 84 -9.37 10.60 -3.56
CA ARG A 84 -9.99 11.93 -3.69
C ARG A 84 -11.49 11.83 -3.42
N TYR A 85 -12.04 12.85 -2.75
CA TYR A 85 -13.47 12.96 -2.58
C TYR A 85 -14.13 13.21 -3.94
N SER A 86 -15.16 12.43 -4.27
CA SER A 86 -15.98 12.61 -5.47
C SER A 86 -17.46 12.48 -5.09
N SER A 87 -18.30 13.35 -5.66
CA SER A 87 -19.76 13.27 -5.52
C SER A 87 -20.36 12.11 -6.31
N GLU A 88 -19.67 11.66 -7.35
CA GLU A 88 -20.03 10.47 -8.11
C GLU A 88 -19.35 9.24 -7.47
N LYS A 89 -19.89 8.03 -7.65
CA LYS A 89 -19.32 6.76 -7.13
C LYS A 89 -18.03 6.35 -7.87
N HIS A 90 -17.07 7.27 -7.98
CA HIS A 90 -15.76 7.03 -8.55
C HIS A 90 -14.82 6.54 -7.44
N TYR A 91 -14.40 5.28 -7.54
CA TYR A 91 -13.52 4.62 -6.59
C TYR A 91 -12.03 4.88 -6.88
N GLY A 92 -11.69 6.07 -7.38
CA GLY A 92 -10.34 6.42 -7.81
C GLY A 92 -9.37 6.48 -6.62
N ARG A 93 -8.59 5.42 -6.44
CA ARG A 93 -7.42 5.41 -5.56
C ARG A 93 -6.19 5.83 -6.37
N GLU A 94 -5.47 6.81 -5.88
CA GLU A 94 -4.21 7.25 -6.47
C GLU A 94 -3.06 6.83 -5.56
N SER A 95 -1.96 6.39 -6.16
CA SER A 95 -0.79 5.98 -5.39
C SER A 95 0.51 6.45 -5.99
N ARG A 96 1.52 6.64 -5.14
CA ARG A 96 2.91 6.85 -5.53
C ARG A 96 3.81 6.05 -4.62
N GLN A 97 4.84 5.43 -5.19
CA GLN A 97 5.84 4.67 -4.46
C GLN A 97 7.26 5.18 -4.72
N CYS A 98 8.19 4.85 -3.83
CA CYS A 98 9.62 5.07 -4.01
C CYS A 98 10.45 4.08 -3.18
N PRO A 99 11.72 3.86 -3.57
CA PRO A 99 12.65 3.12 -2.73
C PRO A 99 12.95 3.89 -1.44
N ILE A 100 13.15 3.14 -0.36
CA ILE A 100 13.65 3.65 0.91
C ILE A 100 15.19 3.69 0.82
N PRO A 101 15.85 4.81 1.17
CA PRO A 101 17.31 4.87 1.15
C PRO A 101 17.94 3.84 2.08
N SER A 102 19.05 3.25 1.65
CA SER A 102 19.79 2.22 2.41
C SER A 102 20.14 2.66 3.84
N HIS A 103 20.57 3.92 4.03
CA HIS A 103 20.90 4.46 5.34
C HIS A 103 19.69 4.60 6.28
N VAL A 104 18.47 4.71 5.74
CA VAL A 104 17.23 4.69 6.53
C VAL A 104 16.89 3.24 6.90
N ILE A 105 17.01 2.33 5.95
CA ILE A 105 16.76 0.90 6.14
C ILE A 105 17.67 0.31 7.24
N GLN A 106 18.93 0.72 7.28
CA GLN A 106 19.89 0.25 8.29
C GLN A 106 19.44 0.60 9.71
N LYS A 107 18.78 1.75 9.90
CA LYS A 107 18.24 2.21 11.19
C LYS A 107 16.91 1.55 11.57
N LEU A 108 16.25 0.84 10.65
CA LEU A 108 15.06 0.06 11.01
C LEU A 108 15.47 -1.12 11.90
N GLY A 109 14.98 -1.14 13.15
CA GLY A 109 15.17 -2.25 14.09
C GLY A 109 16.48 -2.21 14.90
N THR A 110 17.30 -1.15 14.80
CA THR A 110 18.42 -0.94 15.72
C THR A 110 17.87 -0.47 17.06
N GLY A 111 17.66 -1.40 17.99
CA GLY A 111 17.00 -1.18 19.27
C GLY A 111 17.51 0.04 20.06
N LEU A 112 16.79 1.15 19.93
CA LEU A 112 16.59 2.16 20.96
C LEU A 112 15.09 2.14 21.26
N GLN A 113 14.72 2.27 22.53
CA GLN A 113 13.34 2.18 23.03
C GLN A 113 12.43 3.35 22.60
N SER A 114 12.75 3.98 21.46
CA SER A 114 11.97 5.01 20.79
C SER A 114 12.03 4.72 19.29
N PRO A 115 10.97 5.04 18.51
CA PRO A 115 11.11 5.04 17.06
C PRO A 115 12.31 5.92 16.73
N ASP A 116 13.32 5.37 16.05
CA ASP A 116 14.50 6.13 15.63
C ASP A 116 14.02 7.38 14.92
N PHE A 117 14.00 8.52 15.63
CA PHE A 117 13.33 9.75 15.22
C PHE A 117 13.83 10.22 13.86
N CYS A 118 15.08 9.87 13.54
CA CYS A 118 15.72 10.14 12.26
C CYS A 118 15.20 9.26 11.10
N ALA A 119 14.90 7.98 11.33
CA ALA A 119 14.38 7.09 10.29
C ALA A 119 12.90 7.39 10.00
N SER A 120 12.09 7.60 11.05
CA SER A 120 10.68 7.99 10.93
C SER A 120 10.55 9.33 10.20
N SER A 121 11.30 10.37 10.61
CA SER A 121 11.26 11.68 9.94
C SER A 121 11.71 11.65 8.48
N LEU A 122 12.70 10.83 8.12
CA LEU A 122 13.12 10.68 6.71
C LEU A 122 12.08 9.95 5.86
N MET A 123 11.40 8.94 6.41
CA MET A 123 10.28 8.27 5.72
C MET A 123 9.06 9.18 5.61
N GLN A 124 8.73 9.91 6.68
CA GLN A 124 7.68 10.91 6.73
C GLN A 124 7.89 11.94 5.61
N ARG A 125 9.06 12.59 5.56
CA ARG A 125 9.37 13.59 4.53
C ARG A 125 9.23 13.04 3.11
N ARG A 126 9.61 11.78 2.88
CA ARG A 126 9.42 11.12 1.58
C ARG A 126 7.95 10.90 1.25
N LEU A 127 7.12 10.55 2.23
CA LEU A 127 5.68 10.41 2.05
C LEU A 127 5.03 11.76 1.78
N GLU A 128 5.44 12.82 2.48
CA GLU A 128 5.00 14.19 2.22
C GLU A 128 5.35 14.67 0.81
N ASP A 129 6.58 14.41 0.34
CA ASP A 129 6.97 14.70 -1.04
C ASP A 129 6.09 13.95 -2.07
N LYS A 130 5.52 12.79 -1.69
CA LYS A 130 4.57 12.06 -2.54
C LYS A 130 3.16 12.63 -2.44
N LEU A 131 2.76 13.12 -1.27
CA LEU A 131 1.48 13.80 -1.08
C LEU A 131 1.41 15.04 -1.97
N VAL A 132 2.43 15.90 -1.96
CA VAL A 132 2.47 17.10 -2.82
C VAL A 132 2.35 16.74 -4.31
N LYS A 133 2.98 15.64 -4.74
CA LYS A 133 2.88 15.14 -6.14
C LYS A 133 1.55 14.47 -6.48
N LEU A 134 0.75 14.15 -5.47
CA LEU A 134 -0.60 13.63 -5.61
C LEU A 134 -1.64 14.75 -5.54
N GLU A 135 -1.29 15.94 -5.05
CA GLU A 135 -2.15 17.12 -5.01
C GLU A 135 -1.99 18.03 -6.25
N GLY A 136 -0.82 18.03 -6.88
CA GLY A 136 -0.57 18.68 -8.19
C GLY A 136 -1.23 17.98 -9.38
#